data_AF-A0A7C7K2M3-F1
#
_entry.id   AF-A0A7C7K2M3-F1
#
_cell.length_a   1.000
_cell.length_b   1.000
_cell.length_c   1.000
_cell.angle_alpha   90.00
_cell.angle_beta   90.00
_cell.angle_gamma   90.00
#
_symmetry.space_group_name_H-M   'P 1'
#
loop_
_entity.id
_entity.type
_entity.pdbx_description
1 polymer ?
#
loop_
_entity_poly.entity_id
_entity_poly.type
_entity_poly.pdbx_seq_one_letter_code
_entity_poly.pdbx_strand_id
1 'polypeptide(L)' 'MFSRISAILFVFVFEMAWACATCYGDPDAPATQGLNGAIWTLLIITGGVLSSIVVSIISIRNKTKTFMKNQNN' A
#
# COMPACT_ATOMS: atom_id res chain seq x y z
N MET A 1 -7.58 10.80 -10.55
CA MET A 1 -8.25 11.24 -9.30
C MET A 1 -8.04 10.25 -8.15
N PHE A 2 -8.40 8.97 -8.31
CA PHE A 2 -8.20 7.90 -7.29
C PHE A 2 -6.74 7.77 -6.77
N SER A 3 -5.75 7.91 -7.65
CA SER A 3 -4.32 7.82 -7.27
C SER A 3 -3.85 8.95 -6.35
N ARG A 4 -4.43 10.16 -6.43
CA ARG A 4 -4.08 11.29 -5.56
C ARG A 4 -4.67 11.12 -4.15
N ILE A 5 -5.91 10.66 -4.08
CA ILE A 5 -6.60 10.34 -2.82
C ILE A 5 -5.93 9.17 -2.10
N SER A 6 -5.55 8.12 -2.85
CA SER A 6 -4.82 6.98 -2.31
C SER A 6 -3.45 7.36 -1.75
N ALA A 7 -2.72 8.28 -2.39
CA ALA A 7 -1.42 8.75 -1.90
C ALA A 7 -1.55 9.57 -0.61
N ILE A 8 -2.54 10.45 -0.53
CA ILE A 8 -2.80 11.25 0.68
C ILE A 8 -3.20 10.33 1.85
N LEU A 9 -4.04 9.32 1.59
CA LEU A 9 -4.43 8.33 2.58
C LEU A 9 -3.25 7.46 3.04
N PHE A 10 -2.34 7.10 2.13
CA PHE A 10 -1.13 6.34 2.46
C PHE A 10 -0.18 7.11 3.39
N VAL A 11 0.03 8.41 3.11
CA VAL A 11 0.86 9.28 3.96
C VAL A 11 0.24 9.41 5.35
N PHE A 12 -1.09 9.61 5.41
CA PHE A 12 -1.80 9.69 6.68
C PHE A 12 -1.67 8.38 7.47
N VAL A 13 -1.85 7.22 6.83
CA VAL A 13 -1.70 5.90 7.49
C VAL A 13 -0.27 5.64 7.97
N PHE A 14 0.75 6.11 7.24
CA PHE A 14 2.15 6.00 7.66
C PHE A 14 2.42 6.81 8.93
N GLU A 15 1.81 7.99 9.04
CA GLU A 15 1.75 8.82 10.26
C GLU A 15 0.84 8.23 11.37
N MET A 16 0.27 7.02 11.20
CA MET A 16 -0.36 6.29 12.31
C MET A 16 0.47 5.08 12.68
N ALA A 17 1.06 4.43 11.66
CA ALA A 17 1.91 3.26 11.81
C ALA A 17 3.21 3.56 12.58
N TRP A 18 3.72 4.79 12.50
CA TRP A 18 4.87 5.25 13.29
C TRP A 18 4.57 5.52 14.78
N ALA A 19 3.30 5.49 15.22
CA ALA A 19 2.89 5.98 16.56
C ALA A 19 2.21 4.93 17.45
N CYS A 20 2.07 3.68 17.02
CA CYS A 20 1.52 2.63 17.88
C CYS A 20 2.19 1.28 17.62
N ALA A 21 3.39 1.09 18.19
CA ALA A 21 3.73 -0.21 18.76
C ALA A 21 2.67 -0.47 19.83
N THR A 22 1.62 -1.20 19.47
CA THR A 22 0.53 -1.51 20.40
C THR A 22 1.15 -2.23 21.61
N CYS A 23 1.28 -1.50 22.72
CA CYS A 23 1.64 -1.97 24.07
C CYS A 23 2.83 -2.95 24.24
N TYR A 24 3.91 -2.85 23.46
CA TYR A 24 5.06 -3.76 23.65
C TYR A 24 6.02 -3.38 24.80
N GLY A 25 5.82 -2.24 25.47
CA GLY A 25 6.69 -1.79 26.55
C GLY A 25 7.95 -1.09 26.02
N ASP A 26 9.09 -1.32 26.66
CA ASP A 26 10.34 -0.60 26.43
C ASP A 26 10.82 -0.74 24.96
N PRO A 27 11.06 0.36 24.24
CA PRO A 27 11.48 0.33 22.83
C PRO A 27 12.88 -0.29 22.65
N ASP A 28 13.69 -0.33 23.71
CA ASP A 28 15.04 -0.90 23.70
C ASP A 28 15.07 -2.39 24.10
N ALA A 29 13.90 -2.98 24.40
CA ALA A 29 13.82 -4.41 24.68
C ALA A 29 14.06 -5.25 23.41
N PRO A 30 14.82 -6.36 23.50
CA PRO A 30 15.11 -7.22 22.33
C PRO A 30 13.87 -7.82 21.67
N ALA A 31 12.75 -7.94 22.41
CA ALA A 31 11.47 -8.34 21.84
C ALA A 31 10.92 -7.30 20.85
N THR A 32 11.03 -6.00 21.17
CA THR A 32 10.50 -4.89 20.37
C THR A 32 11.26 -4.74 19.04
N GLN A 33 12.57 -4.99 19.03
CA GLN A 33 13.39 -4.93 17.81
C GLN A 33 12.97 -5.99 16.78
N GLY A 34 12.66 -7.22 17.22
CA GLY A 34 12.15 -8.28 16.34
C GLY A 34 10.76 -7.97 15.80
N LEU A 35 9.90 -7.39 16.64
CA LEU A 35 8.52 -7.04 16.28
C LEU A 35 8.42 -5.88 15.28
N ASN A 36 9.25 -4.84 15.41
CA ASN A 36 9.29 -3.76 14.43
C ASN A 36 9.63 -4.29 13.02
N GLY A 37 10.59 -5.23 12.94
CA GLY A 37 10.92 -5.92 11.70
C GLY A 37 9.73 -6.70 11.12
N ALA A 38 8.97 -7.41 11.96
CA ALA A 38 7.79 -8.15 11.53
C ALA A 38 6.64 -7.27 11.03
N ILE A 39 6.43 -6.10 11.66
CA ILE A 39 5.40 -5.16 11.23
C ILE A 39 5.70 -4.65 9.82
N TRP A 40 6.96 -4.30 9.54
CA TRP A 40 7.39 -3.86 8.22
C TRP A 40 7.14 -4.91 7.14
N THR A 41 7.44 -6.19 7.40
CA THR A 41 7.20 -7.24 6.41
C THR A 41 5.72 -7.43 6.11
N LEU A 42 4.86 -7.43 7.14
CA LEU A 42 3.41 -7.54 6.97
C LEU A 42 2.84 -6.35 6.18
N LEU A 43 3.33 -5.14 6.47
CA LEU A 43 2.88 -3.92 5.81
C LEU A 43 3.32 -3.89 4.34
N ILE A 44 4.56 -4.30 4.05
CA ILE A 44 5.09 -4.43 2.69
C ILE A 44 4.29 -5.45 1.88
N ILE A 45 4.07 -6.65 2.42
CA ILE A 45 3.36 -7.71 1.70
C ILE A 45 1.91 -7.29 1.42
N THR A 46 1.21 -6.82 2.45
CA THR A 46 -0.20 -6.38 2.31
C THR A 46 -0.31 -5.22 1.32
N GLY A 47 0.59 -4.22 1.46
CA GLY A 47 0.66 -3.08 0.54
C GLY A 47 0.99 -3.50 -0.89
N GLY A 48 1.91 -4.46 -1.07
CA GLY A 48 2.30 -5.01 -2.36
C GLY A 48 1.14 -5.73 -3.05
N VAL A 49 0.42 -6.59 -2.33
CA VAL A 49 -0.74 -7.31 -2.85
C VAL A 49 -1.82 -6.31 -3.29
N LEU A 50 -2.19 -5.36 -2.43
CA LEU A 50 -3.21 -4.36 -2.77
C LEU A 50 -2.82 -3.51 -3.99
N SER A 51 -1.54 -3.11 -4.07
CA SER A 51 -1.00 -2.34 -5.19
C SER A 51 -1.07 -3.11 -6.51
N SER A 52 -0.76 -4.41 -6.49
CA SER A 52 -0.78 -5.27 -7.68
C SER A 52 -2.17 -5.39 -8.31
N ILE A 53 -3.22 -5.44 -7.49
CA ILE A 53 -4.61 -5.53 -7.94
C ILE A 53 -4.99 -4.22 -8.66
N VAL A 54 -4.61 -3.08 -8.10
CA VAL A 54 -4.87 -1.76 -8.68
C VAL A 54 -4.17 -1.62 -10.05
N VAL A 55 -2.91 -2.02 -10.15
CA VAL A 55 -2.16 -2.01 -11.42
C VAL A 55 -2.87 -2.87 -12.46
N SER A 56 -3.35 -4.05 -12.07
CA SER A 56 -4.05 -4.97 -12.97
C SER A 56 -5.31 -4.33 -13.56
N ILE A 57 -6.13 -3.68 -12.73
CA ILE A 57 -7.35 -2.98 -13.17
C ILE A 57 -7.01 -1.82 -14.12
N ILE A 58 -5.99 -1.01 -13.79
CA ILE A 58 -5.55 0.11 -14.65
C ILE A 58 -5.03 -0.41 -15.99
N SER A 59 -4.25 -1.50 -15.95
CA SER A 59 -3.68 -2.16 -17.11
C SER A 59 -4.79 -2.51 -18.10
N ILE A 60 -5.85 -3.18 -17.64
CA ILE A 60 -7.03 -3.57 -18.42
C ILE A 60 -7.77 -2.35 -18.97
N ARG A 61 -8.07 -1.35 -18.13
CA ARG A 61 -8.74 -0.10 -18.55
C ARG A 61 -8.01 0.60 -19.69
N ASN A 62 -6.68 0.62 -19.65
CA ASN A 62 -5.88 1.23 -20.70
C ASN A 62 -5.93 0.42 -21.99
N LYS A 63 -5.94 -0.93 -21.93
CA LYS A 63 -6.12 -1.76 -23.13
C LYS A 63 -7.48 -1.50 -23.76
N THR A 64 -8.54 -1.50 -22.96
CA THR A 64 -9.92 -1.28 -23.46
C THR A 64 -10.04 0.06 -24.18
N LYS A 65 -9.44 1.13 -23.63
CA LYS A 65 -9.41 2.45 -24.29
C LYS A 65 -8.72 2.41 -25.65
N THR A 66 -7.60 1.69 -25.79
CA THR A 66 -6.90 1.56 -27.08
C THR A 66 -7.69 0.73 -28.09
N PHE A 67 -8.32 -0.37 -27.65
CA PHE A 67 -9.17 -1.19 -28.53
C PHE A 67 -10.42 -0.43 -29.00
N MET A 68 -11.10 0.29 -28.09
CA MET A 68 -12.27 1.11 -28.47
C MET A 68 -11.89 2.26 -29.41
N LYS A 69 -10.72 2.89 -29.22
CA LYS A 69 -10.24 3.95 -30.13
C LYS A 69 -9.90 3.42 -31.52
N ASN A 70 -9.38 2.20 -31.63
CA ASN A 70 -9.07 1.54 -32.90
C ASN A 70 -10.30 0.97 -33.64
N GLN A 71 -11.41 0.75 -32.93
CA GLN A 71 -12.68 0.30 -33.52
C GLN A 71 -13.59 1.46 -33.96
N ASN A 72 -13.28 2.69 -33.56
CA ASN A 72 -14.00 3.92 -33.93
C ASN A 72 -13.19 4.75 -34.97
N ASN A 73 -12.28 4.12 -35.71
CA ASN A 73 -11.57 4.72 -36.84
C ASN A 73 -11.83 3.91 -38.10
#